data_AF-A0A2V4BW14-F1
#
_entry.id   AF-A0A2V4BW14-F1
#
_cell.length_a   1.000
_cell.length_b   1.000
_cell.length_c   1.000
_cell.angle_alpha   90.00
_cell.angle_beta   90.00
_cell.angle_gamma   90.00
#
_symmetry.space_group_name_H-M   'P 1'
#
loop_
_entity.id
_entity.type
_entity.pdbx_description
1 polymer ?
#
loop_
_entity_poly.entity_id
_entity_poly.type
_entity_poly.pdbx_seq_one_letter_code
_entity_poly.pdbx_strand_id
1 'polypeptide(L)'
;MKKKKNNFETRFWAGFEAGNPFEASDALFDFAHLDYYKRNLTQAVLYSFKEEICSNDRPSEIFIFYKAICSFLKTYYCLYKKSSNWRVKESIRTENVFHLTSLTKQEYDNPFAVFRKAFAEKSLKEFEFFLSEIVSVSLSPYKGDGDIDLTTPYIHLIKMLDAGELMRERGLEKIKKVNESKENA
;
A
#
# COMPACT_ATOMS: atom_id res chain seq x y z
N MET A 1 -6.53 5.15 -29.54
CA MET A 1 -6.76 4.17 -28.45
C MET A 1 -7.20 4.93 -27.20
N LYS A 2 -8.41 4.69 -26.67
CA LYS A 2 -8.85 5.33 -25.42
C LYS A 2 -7.89 4.90 -24.30
N LYS A 3 -7.36 5.86 -23.51
CA LYS A 3 -6.59 5.53 -22.31
C LYS A 3 -7.47 4.63 -21.43
N LYS A 4 -7.04 3.38 -21.16
CA LYS A 4 -7.71 2.53 -20.18
C LYS A 4 -7.79 3.32 -18.87
N LYS A 5 -9.00 3.52 -18.35
CA LYS A 5 -9.18 4.08 -17.01
C LYS A 5 -8.49 3.12 -16.04
N ASN A 6 -7.60 3.63 -15.19
CA ASN A 6 -7.03 2.82 -14.12
C ASN A 6 -8.19 2.43 -13.19
N ASN A 7 -8.42 1.14 -13.03
CA ASN A 7 -9.39 0.60 -12.09
C ASN A 7 -8.65 0.30 -10.78
N PHE A 8 -9.09 0.93 -9.69
CA PHE A 8 -8.54 0.74 -8.35
C PHE A 8 -9.35 -0.27 -7.52
N GLU A 9 -10.48 -0.77 -8.05
CA GLU A 9 -11.34 -1.78 -7.42
C GLU A 9 -11.97 -1.33 -6.09
N THR A 10 -12.09 -0.02 -5.89
CA THR A 10 -12.68 0.60 -4.70
C THR A 10 -14.15 0.22 -4.49
N ARG A 11 -14.90 -0.10 -5.56
CA ARG A 11 -16.32 -0.46 -5.46
C ARG A 11 -16.60 -1.63 -4.51
N PHE A 12 -15.69 -2.59 -4.41
CA PHE A 12 -15.90 -3.81 -3.62
C PHE A 12 -15.82 -3.60 -2.11
N TRP A 13 -15.12 -2.57 -1.64
CA TRP A 13 -14.87 -2.35 -0.21
C TRP A 13 -15.26 -0.93 0.24
N ALA A 14 -15.14 0.09 -0.62
CA ALA A 14 -15.57 1.46 -0.36
C ALA A 14 -16.98 1.77 -0.87
N GLY A 15 -17.60 0.90 -1.68
CA GLY A 15 -18.95 1.09 -2.22
C GLY A 15 -19.05 2.04 -3.43
N PHE A 16 -17.96 2.66 -3.87
CA PHE A 16 -17.92 3.54 -5.04
C PHE A 16 -16.67 3.32 -5.90
N GLU A 17 -16.71 3.79 -7.15
CA GLU A 17 -15.59 3.67 -8.10
C GLU A 17 -14.78 4.98 -8.12
N ALA A 18 -13.61 4.95 -7.50
CA ALA A 18 -12.69 6.09 -7.47
C ALA A 18 -12.26 6.50 -8.88
N GLY A 19 -12.34 7.79 -9.19
CA GLY A 19 -11.97 8.36 -10.48
C GLY A 19 -10.46 8.50 -10.68
N ASN A 20 -9.68 8.58 -9.61
CA ASN A 20 -8.25 8.87 -9.65
C ASN A 20 -7.52 8.26 -8.43
N PRO A 21 -6.18 8.16 -8.44
CA PRO A 21 -5.45 7.49 -7.35
C PRO A 21 -5.44 8.28 -6.03
N PHE A 22 -5.68 9.59 -6.02
CA PHE A 22 -5.80 10.36 -4.77
C PHE A 22 -7.12 10.02 -4.07
N GLU A 23 -8.21 10.01 -4.83
CA GLU A 23 -9.52 9.58 -4.34
C GLU A 23 -9.51 8.12 -3.85
N ALA A 24 -8.81 7.22 -4.55
CA ALA A 24 -8.65 5.84 -4.10
C ALA A 24 -7.80 5.73 -2.82
N SER A 25 -6.81 6.61 -2.66
CA SER A 25 -5.99 6.70 -1.45
C SER A 25 -6.81 7.19 -0.26
N ASP A 26 -7.59 8.25 -0.44
CA ASP A 26 -8.45 8.81 0.61
C ASP A 26 -9.49 7.78 1.05
N ALA A 27 -10.17 7.14 0.08
CA ALA A 27 -11.14 6.08 0.33
C ALA A 27 -10.57 4.96 1.23
N LEU A 28 -9.29 4.60 1.05
CA LEU A 28 -8.66 3.52 1.80
C LEU A 28 -8.58 3.88 3.28
N PHE A 29 -8.02 5.03 3.61
CA PHE A 29 -7.85 5.42 5.01
C PHE A 29 -9.15 5.93 5.66
N ASP A 30 -10.18 6.25 4.86
CA ASP A 30 -11.53 6.49 5.36
C ASP A 30 -12.27 5.17 5.68
N PHE A 31 -11.96 4.08 4.95
CA PHE A 31 -12.58 2.77 5.18
C PHE A 31 -12.10 2.13 6.48
N ALA A 32 -10.80 2.20 6.80
CA ALA A 32 -10.27 1.65 8.03
C ALA A 32 -8.99 2.34 8.51
N HIS A 33 -8.75 2.30 9.82
CA HIS A 33 -7.48 2.75 10.43
C HIS A 33 -6.29 1.91 9.95
N LEU A 34 -5.09 2.49 9.94
CA LEU A 34 -3.85 1.80 9.56
C LEU A 34 -3.65 0.46 10.29
N ASP A 35 -3.98 0.42 11.58
CA ASP A 35 -3.88 -0.77 12.42
C ASP A 35 -4.72 -1.95 11.92
N TYR A 36 -5.88 -1.68 11.29
CA TYR A 36 -6.70 -2.72 10.67
C TYR A 36 -5.90 -3.44 9.59
N TYR A 37 -5.26 -2.69 8.69
CA TYR A 37 -4.51 -3.25 7.58
C TYR A 37 -3.29 -4.03 8.05
N LYS A 38 -2.50 -3.46 8.96
CA LYS A 38 -1.32 -4.12 9.51
C LYS A 38 -1.69 -5.39 10.27
N ARG A 39 -2.70 -5.32 11.14
CA ARG A 39 -3.16 -6.48 11.92
C ARG A 39 -3.61 -7.61 11.00
N ASN A 40 -4.48 -7.32 10.03
CA ASN A 40 -4.97 -8.36 9.11
C ASN A 40 -3.85 -8.95 8.24
N LEU A 41 -2.91 -8.13 7.78
CA LEU A 41 -1.74 -8.61 7.05
C LEU A 41 -0.88 -9.55 7.91
N THR A 42 -0.56 -9.14 9.14
CA THR A 42 0.21 -9.97 10.08
C THR A 42 -0.56 -11.25 10.42
N GLN A 43 -1.87 -11.18 10.65
CA GLN A 43 -2.69 -12.37 10.93
C GLN A 43 -2.69 -13.34 9.74
N ALA A 44 -2.93 -12.87 8.52
CA ALA A 44 -2.92 -13.73 7.33
C ALA A 44 -1.56 -14.43 7.14
N VAL A 45 -0.45 -13.70 7.33
CA VAL A 45 0.90 -14.30 7.29
C VAL A 45 1.10 -15.30 8.42
N LEU A 46 0.74 -14.99 9.66
CA LEU A 46 0.92 -15.93 10.78
C LEU A 46 0.11 -17.22 10.60
N TYR A 47 -1.13 -17.10 10.12
CA TYR A 47 -1.99 -18.26 9.89
C TYR A 47 -1.55 -19.09 8.68
N SER A 48 -0.77 -18.53 7.75
CA SER A 48 -0.18 -19.34 6.67
C SER A 48 0.80 -20.42 7.17
N PHE A 49 1.27 -20.30 8.42
CA PHE A 49 2.12 -21.30 9.10
C PHE A 49 1.37 -22.20 10.09
N LYS A 50 0.04 -22.05 10.21
CA LYS A 50 -0.78 -22.80 11.17
C LYS A 50 -1.67 -23.82 10.45
N GLU A 51 -2.04 -24.88 11.16
CA GLU A 51 -3.08 -25.82 10.76
C GLU A 51 -4.44 -25.37 11.36
N GLU A 52 -4.75 -24.09 11.19
CA GLU A 52 -5.93 -23.42 11.74
C GLU A 52 -6.49 -22.44 10.70
N ILE A 53 -7.82 -22.31 10.62
CA ILE A 53 -8.46 -21.32 9.75
C ILE A 53 -8.46 -19.95 10.44
N CYS A 54 -7.87 -18.95 9.79
CA CYS A 54 -7.88 -17.58 10.25
C CYS A 54 -9.31 -17.00 10.23
N SER A 55 -9.69 -16.33 11.31
CA SER A 55 -11.01 -15.68 11.43
C SER A 55 -12.17 -16.62 11.09
N ASN A 56 -12.15 -17.84 11.63
CA ASN A 56 -13.14 -18.89 11.35
C ASN A 56 -14.60 -18.41 11.49
N ASP A 57 -14.88 -17.50 12.42
CA ASP A 57 -16.22 -16.94 12.63
C ASP A 57 -16.64 -15.91 11.57
N ARG A 58 -15.68 -15.26 10.89
CA ARG A 58 -15.90 -14.12 9.97
C ARG A 58 -14.91 -14.12 8.79
N PRO A 59 -14.85 -15.19 7.97
CA PRO A 59 -13.87 -15.32 6.88
C PRO A 59 -14.02 -14.24 5.80
N SER A 60 -15.20 -13.62 5.68
CA SER A 60 -15.44 -12.50 4.78
C SER A 60 -14.55 -11.29 5.07
N GLU A 61 -14.11 -11.09 6.31
CA GLU A 61 -13.25 -9.96 6.68
C GLU A 61 -11.87 -10.06 6.03
N ILE A 62 -11.32 -11.27 5.94
CA ILE A 62 -10.06 -11.53 5.25
C ILE A 62 -10.19 -11.22 3.76
N PHE A 63 -11.32 -11.58 3.15
CA PHE A 63 -11.58 -11.26 1.75
C PHE A 63 -11.71 -9.75 1.50
N ILE A 64 -12.42 -9.02 2.37
CA ILE A 64 -12.54 -7.56 2.28
C ILE A 64 -11.16 -6.90 2.43
N PHE A 65 -10.38 -7.35 3.41
CA PHE A 65 -8.99 -6.94 3.61
C PHE A 65 -8.15 -7.18 2.34
N TYR A 66 -8.19 -8.39 1.77
CA TYR A 66 -7.48 -8.74 0.54
C TYR A 66 -7.78 -7.77 -0.60
N LYS A 67 -9.07 -7.47 -0.82
CA LYS A 67 -9.50 -6.53 -1.87
C LYS A 67 -9.02 -5.11 -1.59
N ALA A 68 -9.07 -4.66 -0.34
CA ALA A 68 -8.57 -3.34 0.04
C ALA A 68 -7.05 -3.21 -0.16
N ILE A 69 -6.25 -4.23 0.19
CA ILE A 69 -4.79 -4.19 0.01
C ILE A 69 -4.37 -4.32 -1.47
N CYS A 70 -5.07 -5.12 -2.27
CA CYS A 70 -4.86 -5.14 -3.72
C CYS A 70 -5.17 -3.76 -4.35
N SER A 71 -6.23 -3.10 -3.89
CA SER A 71 -6.55 -1.73 -4.28
C SER A 71 -5.45 -0.74 -3.87
N PHE A 72 -4.96 -0.85 -2.63
CA PHE A 72 -3.84 -0.04 -2.13
C PHE A 72 -2.61 -0.18 -3.04
N LEU A 73 -2.20 -1.42 -3.37
CA LEU A 73 -1.06 -1.67 -4.26
C LEU A 73 -1.24 -1.01 -5.64
N LYS A 74 -2.41 -1.16 -6.27
CA LYS A 74 -2.72 -0.52 -7.56
C LYS A 74 -2.66 0.99 -7.48
N THR A 75 -3.23 1.54 -6.41
CA THR A 75 -3.29 2.98 -6.13
C THR A 75 -1.89 3.56 -6.00
N TYR A 76 -1.08 2.99 -5.11
CA TYR A 76 0.25 3.51 -4.82
C TYR A 76 1.28 3.16 -5.88
N TYR A 77 1.10 2.07 -6.64
CA TYR A 77 1.87 1.84 -7.87
C TYR A 77 1.60 2.94 -8.91
N CYS A 78 0.35 3.40 -9.04
CA CYS A 78 0.00 4.51 -9.93
C CYS A 78 0.59 5.84 -9.45
N LEU A 79 0.54 6.13 -8.15
CA LEU A 79 1.15 7.33 -7.56
C LEU A 79 2.68 7.32 -7.71
N TYR A 80 3.31 6.19 -7.41
CA TYR A 80 4.75 5.97 -7.58
C TYR A 80 5.19 6.25 -9.02
N LYS A 81 4.50 5.71 -10.04
CA LYS A 81 4.83 5.99 -11.45
C LYS A 81 4.75 7.48 -11.81
N LYS A 82 4.01 8.27 -11.04
CA LYS A 82 3.86 9.71 -11.22
C LYS A 82 4.77 10.51 -10.30
N SER A 83 5.60 9.88 -9.45
CA SER A 83 6.34 10.53 -8.37
C SER A 83 7.28 11.64 -8.84
N SER A 84 7.74 11.62 -10.10
CA SER A 84 8.56 12.71 -10.65
C SER A 84 7.83 14.06 -10.76
N ASN A 85 6.50 14.07 -10.64
CA ASN A 85 5.67 15.27 -10.68
C ASN A 85 5.16 15.71 -9.32
N TRP A 86 5.42 14.93 -8.26
CA TRP A 86 4.81 15.12 -6.95
C TRP A 86 5.87 15.02 -5.85
N ARG A 87 5.77 15.89 -4.85
CA ARG A 87 6.51 15.75 -3.59
C ARG A 87 5.52 15.66 -2.43
N VAL A 88 5.93 14.96 -1.37
CA VAL A 88 5.17 14.93 -0.11
C VAL A 88 5.47 16.24 0.61
N LYS A 89 4.43 16.91 1.14
CA LYS A 89 4.66 18.14 1.90
C LYS A 89 5.47 17.83 3.15
N GLU A 90 6.17 18.84 3.68
CA GLU A 90 6.92 18.69 4.92
C GLU A 90 5.99 18.43 6.11
N SER A 91 6.52 17.70 7.10
CA SER A 91 5.80 17.44 8.36
C SER A 91 5.73 18.73 9.18
N ILE A 92 4.53 19.06 9.67
CA ILE A 92 4.34 20.07 10.72
C ILE A 92 4.58 19.44 12.11
N ARG A 93 4.54 18.11 12.22
CA ARG A 93 4.68 17.36 13.48
C ARG A 93 6.16 17.13 13.83
N THR A 94 6.47 17.30 15.12
CA THR A 94 7.77 17.07 15.77
C THR A 94 8.28 15.64 15.64
N GLU A 95 9.60 15.48 15.66
CA GLU A 95 10.36 14.24 15.46
C GLU A 95 9.88 13.02 16.27
N ASN A 96 9.22 13.22 17.41
CA ASN A 96 8.80 12.14 18.31
C ASN A 96 7.79 11.13 17.73
N VAL A 97 7.02 11.50 16.69
CA VAL A 97 6.04 10.58 16.06
C VAL A 97 6.71 9.54 15.15
N PHE A 98 7.93 9.84 14.67
CA PHE A 98 8.68 8.97 13.76
C PHE A 98 8.92 7.56 14.33
N HIS A 99 9.15 7.44 15.64
CA HIS A 99 9.48 6.18 16.32
C HIS A 99 8.35 5.15 16.31
N LEU A 100 7.13 5.52 15.92
CA LEU A 100 5.97 4.63 15.86
C LEU A 100 5.79 3.96 14.48
N THR A 101 6.64 4.30 13.51
CA THR A 101 6.57 3.77 12.14
C THR A 101 7.64 2.73 11.86
N SER A 102 7.42 1.86 10.88
CA SER A 102 8.44 0.92 10.39
C SER A 102 9.48 1.57 9.45
N LEU A 103 9.39 2.88 9.24
CA LEU A 103 10.19 3.61 8.26
C LEU A 103 11.54 4.01 8.85
N THR A 104 12.57 3.98 8.01
CA THR A 104 13.84 4.69 8.30
C THR A 104 13.64 6.19 8.19
N LYS A 105 14.56 7.00 8.75
CA LYS A 105 14.48 8.47 8.66
C LYS A 105 14.40 8.94 7.20
N GLN A 106 15.22 8.35 6.34
CA GLN A 106 15.21 8.65 4.90
C GLN A 106 13.87 8.32 4.23
N GLU A 107 13.25 7.20 4.61
CA GLU A 107 11.93 6.79 4.09
C GLU A 107 10.80 7.68 4.65
N TYR A 108 10.90 8.15 5.89
CA TYR A 108 9.96 9.08 6.50
C TYR A 108 10.04 10.48 5.87
N ASP A 109 11.23 10.94 5.53
CA ASP A 109 11.43 12.22 4.84
C ASP A 109 10.98 12.13 3.37
N ASN A 110 11.18 10.97 2.72
CA ASN A 110 10.76 10.71 1.34
C ASN A 110 9.98 9.40 1.21
N PRO A 111 8.67 9.39 1.50
CA PRO A 111 7.83 8.19 1.44
C PRO A 111 7.82 7.49 0.07
N PHE A 112 8.02 8.23 -1.03
CA PHE A 112 8.14 7.62 -2.36
C PHE A 112 9.35 6.68 -2.49
N ALA A 113 10.38 6.80 -1.63
CA ALA A 113 11.52 5.90 -1.61
C ALA A 113 11.12 4.47 -1.22
N VAL A 114 10.13 4.32 -0.33
CA VAL A 114 9.59 3.01 0.08
C VAL A 114 9.01 2.28 -1.11
N PHE A 115 8.11 2.93 -1.84
CA PHE A 115 7.50 2.35 -3.03
C PHE A 115 8.52 2.07 -4.13
N ARG A 116 9.50 2.96 -4.33
CA ARG A 116 10.62 2.73 -5.28
C ARG A 116 11.38 1.46 -4.95
N LYS A 117 11.81 1.31 -3.69
CA LYS A 117 12.60 0.16 -3.25
C LYS A 117 11.80 -1.14 -3.41
N ALA A 118 10.57 -1.13 -2.93
CA ALA A 118 9.72 -2.31 -2.96
C ALA A 118 9.36 -2.74 -4.40
N PHE A 119 9.00 -1.79 -5.28
CA PHE A 119 8.68 -2.12 -6.68
C PHE A 119 9.91 -2.39 -7.56
N ALA A 120 11.12 -2.09 -7.09
CA ALA A 120 12.36 -2.52 -7.72
C ALA A 120 12.71 -3.97 -7.36
N GLU A 121 12.32 -4.43 -6.18
CA GLU A 121 12.60 -5.79 -5.69
C GLU A 121 11.49 -6.80 -6.05
N LYS A 122 10.23 -6.37 -6.02
CA LYS A 122 9.07 -7.19 -6.36
C LYS A 122 8.13 -6.41 -7.27
N SER A 123 7.69 -7.01 -8.36
CA SER A 123 6.68 -6.43 -9.24
C SER A 123 5.31 -6.34 -8.56
N LEU A 124 4.43 -5.47 -9.08
CA LEU A 124 3.05 -5.39 -8.63
C LEU A 124 2.35 -6.77 -8.64
N LYS A 125 2.60 -7.58 -9.67
CA LYS A 125 2.02 -8.93 -9.78
C LYS A 125 2.53 -9.88 -8.72
N GLU A 126 3.81 -9.79 -8.36
CA GLU A 126 4.38 -10.62 -7.29
C GLU A 126 3.78 -10.26 -5.93
N PHE A 127 3.51 -8.98 -5.67
CA PHE A 127 2.76 -8.58 -4.48
C PHE A 127 1.31 -9.08 -4.49
N GLU A 128 0.61 -8.96 -5.63
CA GLU A 128 -0.76 -9.48 -5.78
C GLU A 128 -0.80 -11.01 -5.60
N PHE A 129 0.18 -11.73 -6.13
CA PHE A 129 0.36 -13.16 -5.96
C PHE A 129 0.59 -13.51 -4.49
N PHE A 130 1.56 -12.86 -3.83
CA PHE A 130 1.81 -13.03 -2.40
C PHE A 130 0.54 -12.86 -1.56
N LEU A 131 -0.26 -11.81 -1.82
CA LEU A 131 -1.51 -11.58 -1.09
C LEU A 131 -2.54 -12.69 -1.33
N SER A 132 -2.63 -13.18 -2.57
CA SER A 132 -3.51 -14.30 -2.91
C SER A 132 -3.10 -15.56 -2.16
N GLU A 133 -1.80 -15.85 -2.11
CA GLU A 133 -1.26 -17.03 -1.41
C GLU A 133 -1.53 -16.97 0.08
N ILE A 134 -1.15 -15.88 0.77
CA ILE A 134 -1.36 -15.80 2.22
C ILE A 134 -2.85 -15.85 2.58
N VAL A 135 -3.74 -15.29 1.76
CA VAL A 135 -5.18 -15.32 2.00
C VAL A 135 -5.72 -16.73 1.79
N SER A 136 -5.34 -17.38 0.69
CA SER A 136 -5.72 -18.76 0.37
C SER A 136 -5.31 -19.72 1.49
N VAL A 137 -4.05 -19.66 1.92
CA VAL A 137 -3.53 -20.53 2.98
C VAL A 137 -4.13 -20.17 4.33
N SER A 138 -4.28 -18.88 4.67
CA SER A 138 -4.89 -18.48 5.95
C SER A 138 -6.34 -18.93 6.09
N LEU A 139 -7.04 -19.18 4.99
CA LEU A 139 -8.41 -19.69 4.96
C LEU A 139 -8.48 -21.21 4.79
N SER A 140 -7.34 -21.89 4.79
CA SER A 140 -7.20 -23.33 4.71
C SER A 140 -6.98 -23.95 6.10
N PRO A 141 -7.47 -25.17 6.36
CA PRO A 141 -7.10 -25.91 7.58
C PRO A 141 -5.65 -26.45 7.52
N TYR A 142 -4.96 -26.30 6.39
CA TYR A 142 -3.59 -26.77 6.18
C TYR A 142 -2.62 -25.59 6.07
N LYS A 143 -1.44 -25.73 6.67
CA LYS A 143 -0.32 -24.80 6.48
C LYS A 143 0.21 -24.82 5.04
N GLY A 144 0.87 -23.73 4.64
CA GLY A 144 1.57 -23.64 3.36
C GLY A 144 2.75 -24.62 3.27
N ASP A 145 3.18 -24.92 2.05
CA ASP A 145 4.33 -25.79 1.76
C ASP A 145 5.67 -25.23 2.31
N GLY A 146 5.73 -23.93 2.58
CA GLY A 146 6.90 -23.25 3.15
C GLY A 146 7.95 -22.86 2.12
N ASP A 147 7.70 -23.10 0.84
CA ASP A 147 8.67 -22.86 -0.24
C ASP A 147 8.60 -21.41 -0.78
N ILE A 148 7.63 -20.62 -0.33
CA ILE A 148 7.38 -19.25 -0.79
C ILE A 148 8.01 -18.24 0.19
N ASP A 149 8.75 -17.27 -0.34
CA ASP A 149 9.24 -16.11 0.42
C ASP A 149 8.07 -15.20 0.84
N LEU A 150 7.58 -15.43 2.07
CA LEU A 150 6.54 -14.60 2.69
C LEU A 150 7.10 -13.37 3.41
N THR A 151 8.39 -13.38 3.76
CA THR A 151 9.00 -12.36 4.61
C THR A 151 9.24 -11.07 3.83
N THR A 152 9.82 -11.15 2.64
CA THR A 152 10.17 -9.96 1.85
C THR A 152 8.94 -9.14 1.46
N PRO A 153 7.87 -9.73 0.88
CA PRO A 153 6.68 -8.98 0.52
C PRO A 153 5.96 -8.41 1.75
N TYR A 154 5.94 -9.15 2.86
CA TYR A 154 5.36 -8.70 4.13
C TYR A 154 6.05 -7.43 4.65
N ILE A 155 7.38 -7.44 4.74
CA ILE A 155 8.15 -6.29 5.24
C ILE A 155 7.90 -5.05 4.35
N HIS A 156 7.92 -5.25 3.03
CA HIS A 156 7.63 -4.16 2.10
C HIS A 156 6.21 -3.61 2.26
N LEU A 157 5.20 -4.47 2.40
CA LEU A 157 3.81 -4.04 2.57
C LEU A 157 3.60 -3.28 3.88
N ILE A 158 4.21 -3.70 4.99
CA ILE A 158 4.14 -2.96 6.26
C ILE A 158 4.71 -1.55 6.10
N LYS A 159 5.88 -1.43 5.46
CA LYS A 159 6.49 -0.12 5.18
C LYS A 159 5.67 0.71 4.21
N MET A 160 5.12 0.10 3.16
CA MET A 160 4.27 0.80 2.20
C MET A 160 3.03 1.37 2.89
N LEU A 161 2.38 0.62 3.78
CA LEU A 161 1.21 1.07 4.52
C LEU A 161 1.53 2.30 5.39
N ASP A 162 2.65 2.27 6.12
CA ASP A 162 3.15 3.43 6.87
C ASP A 162 3.42 4.65 5.97
N ALA A 163 4.12 4.42 4.86
CA ALA A 163 4.42 5.48 3.89
C ALA A 163 3.16 6.05 3.25
N GLY A 164 2.16 5.20 3.00
CA GLY A 164 0.87 5.58 2.43
C GLY A 164 0.08 6.49 3.35
N GLU A 165 -0.04 6.13 4.63
CA GLU A 165 -0.71 6.96 5.63
C GLU A 165 0.02 8.31 5.77
N LEU A 166 1.35 8.28 5.83
CA LEU A 166 2.16 9.48 5.94
C LEU A 166 1.99 10.43 4.73
N MET A 167 1.90 9.88 3.52
CA MET A 167 1.61 10.64 2.30
C MET A 167 0.22 11.28 2.33
N ARG A 168 -0.78 10.58 2.89
CA ARG A 168 -2.12 11.14 3.10
C ARG A 168 -2.10 12.24 4.15
N GLU A 169 -1.50 12.01 5.32
CA GLU A 169 -1.46 12.98 6.42
C GLU A 169 -0.78 14.30 6.02
N ARG A 170 0.36 14.22 5.34
CA ARG A 170 1.09 15.42 4.88
C ARG A 170 0.49 16.01 3.61
N GLY A 171 -0.14 15.17 2.79
CA GLY A 171 -0.61 15.51 1.47
C GLY A 171 0.52 15.60 0.43
N LEU A 172 0.10 15.65 -0.83
CA LEU A 172 0.97 15.70 -2.00
C LEU A 172 0.86 17.07 -2.67
N GLU A 173 1.99 17.59 -3.14
CA GLU A 173 2.04 18.83 -3.90
C GLU A 173 2.79 18.63 -5.22
N LYS A 174 2.33 19.34 -6.26
CA LYS A 174 2.89 19.22 -7.58
C LYS A 174 4.21 19.97 -7.65
N ILE A 175 5.25 19.32 -8.17
CA ILE A 175 6.55 19.97 -8.39
C ILE A 175 6.35 21.03 -9.48
N LYS A 176 6.54 22.30 -9.14
CA LYS A 176 6.57 23.39 -10.12
C LYS A 176 7.83 23.21 -10.96
N LYS A 177 7.67 22.95 -12.26
CA LYS A 177 8.81 23.10 -13.18
C LYS A 177 9.12 24.59 -13.23
N VAL A 178 10.31 24.97 -12.80
CA VAL A 178 10.84 26.31 -13.09
C VAL A 178 10.94 26.35 -14.62
N ASN A 179 10.12 27.18 -15.26
CA ASN A 179 10.35 27.52 -16.66
C ASN A 179 11.67 28.28 -16.66
N GLU A 180 12.73 27.68 -17.21
CA GLU A 180 13.88 28.44 -17.70
C GLU A 180 13.34 29.35 -18.79
N SER A 181 12.95 30.55 -18.38
CA SER A 181 12.66 31.67 -19.26
C SER A 181 13.90 31.90 -20.11
N LYS A 182 13.69 31.82 -21.43
CA LYS A 182 14.60 32.30 -22.45
C LYS A 182 15.09 33.70 -22.08
N GLU A 183 16.29 33.79 -21.55
CA GLU A 183 17.12 34.98 -21.58
C GLU A 183 18.52 34.51 -21.95
N ASN A 184 18.83 34.61 -23.24
CA ASN A 184 20.06 35.23 -23.70
C ASN A 184 19.77 35.74 -25.10
N ALA A 185 19.76 37.07 -25.17
CA ALA A 185 19.72 37.90 -26.36
C ALA A 185 20.95 37.67 -27.25
#